data_AF-A0A1A6H8S8-F1
#
_entry.id   AF-A0A1A6H8S8-F1
#
_cell.length_a   1.000
_cell.length_b   1.000
_cell.length_c   1.000
_cell.angle_alpha   90.00
_cell.angle_beta   90.00
_cell.angle_gamma   90.00
#
_symmetry.space_group_name_H-M   'P 1'
#
loop_
_entity.id
_entity.type
_entity.pdbx_description
1 polymer ?
#
loop_
_entity_poly.entity_id
_entity_poly.type
_entity_poly.pdbx_seq_one_letter_code
_entity_poly.pdbx_strand_id
1 'polypeptide(L)'
;MRTKLQINLLAPLQSSALETASFQYDAVLMVDDDTLISAQDLVFAFSIWQQFPDQIVGFVPRKHVSTSSGIYSYGGFELQTPGLGNGDQYSMVLIGASFFNSKYLDLFQRQPAAVHALIDETQNCDDIAMNFMVTKHTGKSSGIFVKPVNMVNLEKETNGYSGMWHRAEHFLQRSYCINKLVNIYAGMPLKYSNIMISQFGFPYANHK
;
A
#
# COMPACT_ATOMS: atom_id res chain seq x y z
N MET A 1 11.92 21.09 -14.96
CA MET A 1 11.14 20.01 -15.60
C MET A 1 9.76 20.00 -14.97
N ARG A 2 8.69 20.12 -15.76
CA ARG A 2 7.31 20.02 -15.25
C ARG A 2 6.91 18.55 -15.27
N THR A 3 6.94 17.87 -14.12
CA THR A 3 6.36 16.53 -13.98
C THR A 3 4.84 16.70 -14.06
N LYS A 4 4.22 16.33 -15.17
CA LYS A 4 2.76 16.25 -15.29
C LYS A 4 2.33 14.94 -14.62
N LEU A 5 1.38 15.03 -13.70
CA LEU A 5 0.73 13.87 -13.08
C LEU A 5 -0.43 13.43 -13.97
N GLN A 6 -0.47 12.17 -14.40
CA GLN A 6 -1.66 11.58 -15.00
C GLN A 6 -2.20 10.51 -14.05
N ILE A 7 -3.47 10.66 -13.68
CA ILE A 7 -4.20 9.72 -12.83
C ILE A 7 -4.70 8.61 -13.74
N ASN A 8 -4.04 7.46 -13.73
CA ASN A 8 -4.57 6.26 -14.38
C ASN A 8 -5.22 5.41 -13.29
N LEU A 9 -6.55 5.31 -13.32
CA LEU A 9 -7.28 4.31 -12.55
C LEU A 9 -6.89 2.94 -13.10
N LEU A 10 -5.96 2.27 -12.43
CA LEU A 10 -5.65 0.88 -12.70
C LEU A 10 -6.72 0.05 -11.97
N ALA A 11 -7.35 -0.88 -12.71
CA ALA A 11 -8.06 -2.00 -12.09
C ALA A 11 -7.12 -2.74 -11.10
N PRO A 12 -7.66 -3.55 -10.16
CA PRO A 12 -6.84 -4.39 -9.28
C PRO A 12 -5.75 -5.10 -10.08
N LEU A 13 -4.56 -5.26 -9.50
CA LEU A 13 -3.39 -5.90 -10.14
C LEU A 13 -3.66 -7.41 -10.34
N GLN A 14 -4.62 -7.75 -11.18
CA GLN A 14 -4.89 -9.10 -11.65
C GLN A 14 -3.92 -9.43 -12.78
N SER A 15 -3.48 -10.68 -12.84
CA SER A 15 -2.46 -11.16 -13.79
C SER A 15 -2.79 -10.89 -15.26
N SER A 16 -4.07 -10.70 -15.60
CA SER A 16 -4.56 -10.39 -16.94
C SER A 16 -4.77 -8.90 -17.25
N ALA A 17 -4.70 -8.00 -16.26
CA ALA A 17 -5.11 -6.59 -16.41
C ALA A 17 -3.95 -5.63 -16.73
N LEU A 18 -2.70 -6.11 -16.65
CA LEU A 18 -1.51 -5.31 -16.97
C LEU A 18 -1.06 -5.64 -18.40
N GLU A 19 -1.83 -5.18 -19.39
CA GLU A 19 -1.25 -4.96 -20.72
C GLU A 19 -0.03 -4.06 -20.55
N THR A 20 1.10 -4.42 -21.16
CA THR A 20 2.38 -3.70 -21.07
C THR A 20 2.24 -2.32 -21.71
N ALA A 21 1.60 -1.40 -21.01
CA ALA A 21 1.49 -0.02 -21.38
C ALA A 21 2.85 0.64 -21.14
N SER A 22 3.43 1.26 -22.15
CA SER A 22 4.57 2.15 -21.94
C SER A 22 4.06 3.34 -21.13
N PHE A 23 4.33 3.36 -19.83
CA PHE A 23 3.94 4.49 -18.99
C PHE A 23 4.82 5.70 -19.34
N GLN A 24 4.18 6.76 -19.82
CA GLN A 24 4.88 8.02 -20.11
C GLN A 24 5.41 8.73 -18.85
N TYR A 25 4.93 8.32 -17.67
CA TYR A 25 5.20 8.97 -16.40
C TYR A 25 5.87 8.03 -15.40
N ASP A 26 6.73 8.60 -14.56
CA ASP A 26 7.45 7.88 -13.51
C ASP A 26 6.55 7.55 -12.31
N ALA A 27 5.47 8.30 -12.09
CA ALA A 27 4.54 8.13 -10.97
C ALA A 27 3.22 7.53 -11.43
N VAL A 28 2.69 6.62 -10.62
CA VAL A 28 1.33 6.07 -10.73
C VAL A 28 0.57 6.48 -9.48
N LEU A 29 -0.62 7.06 -9.65
CA LEU A 29 -1.62 7.19 -8.60
C LEU A 29 -2.60 6.02 -8.73
N MET A 30 -2.71 5.19 -7.71
CA MET A 30 -3.69 4.11 -7.62
C MET A 30 -4.68 4.43 -6.50
N VAL A 31 -5.97 4.35 -6.83
CA VAL A 31 -7.08 4.65 -5.94
C VAL A 31 -8.19 3.64 -6.17
N ASP A 32 -8.67 3.01 -5.10
CA ASP A 32 -9.84 2.13 -5.13
C ASP A 32 -11.09 2.93 -5.55
N ASP A 33 -12.01 2.31 -6.26
CA ASP A 33 -13.19 2.97 -6.84
C ASP A 33 -14.22 3.45 -5.81
N ASP A 34 -14.03 3.10 -4.54
CA ASP A 34 -14.81 3.54 -3.38
C ASP A 34 -14.11 4.63 -2.56
N THR A 35 -12.97 5.17 -3.01
CA THR A 35 -12.16 6.10 -2.22
C THR A 35 -12.04 7.47 -2.88
N LEU A 36 -12.49 8.52 -2.17
CA LEU A 36 -12.35 9.92 -2.58
C LEU A 36 -11.27 10.62 -1.77
N ILE A 37 -10.23 11.09 -2.46
CA ILE A 37 -9.08 11.79 -1.88
C ILE A 37 -9.11 13.25 -2.32
N SER A 38 -8.99 14.18 -1.36
CA SER A 38 -8.99 15.61 -1.69
C SER A 38 -7.81 16.00 -2.58
N ALA A 39 -8.01 17.02 -3.44
CA ALA A 39 -6.93 17.52 -4.29
C ALA A 39 -5.73 18.03 -3.48
N GLN A 40 -5.97 18.58 -2.29
CA GLN A 40 -4.93 19.05 -1.37
C GLN A 40 -4.04 17.89 -0.91
N ASP A 41 -4.66 16.78 -0.49
CA ASP A 41 -3.94 15.56 -0.09
C ASP A 41 -3.17 14.95 -1.26
N LEU A 42 -3.76 14.91 -2.47
CA LEU A 42 -3.09 14.40 -3.67
C LEU A 42 -1.86 15.24 -4.06
N VAL A 43 -1.99 16.58 -4.08
CA VAL A 43 -0.87 17.48 -4.40
C VAL A 43 0.26 17.33 -3.39
N PHE A 44 -0.08 17.28 -2.10
CA PHE A 44 0.92 17.13 -1.05
C PHE A 44 1.60 15.77 -1.10
N ALA A 45 0.84 14.67 -1.16
CA ALA A 45 1.41 13.32 -1.23
C ALA A 45 2.25 13.10 -2.49
N PHE A 46 1.85 13.66 -3.64
CA PHE A 46 2.67 13.63 -4.85
C PHE A 46 4.00 14.36 -4.66
N SER A 47 4.01 15.51 -3.96
CA SER A 47 5.25 16.24 -3.65
C SER A 47 6.18 15.45 -2.70
N ILE A 48 5.60 14.61 -1.82
CA ILE A 48 6.36 13.67 -0.99
C ILE A 48 6.91 12.53 -1.85
N TRP A 49 6.11 11.95 -2.74
CA TRP A 49 6.58 10.92 -3.67
C TRP A 49 7.76 11.38 -4.52
N GLN A 50 7.77 12.63 -4.98
CA GLN A 50 8.91 13.18 -5.74
C GLN A 50 10.23 13.19 -4.95
N GLN A 51 10.18 13.22 -3.62
CA GLN A 51 11.34 13.17 -2.72
C GLN A 51 11.73 11.74 -2.33
N PHE A 52 10.78 10.80 -2.42
CA PHE A 52 10.96 9.38 -2.11
C PHE A 52 10.46 8.50 -3.27
N PRO A 53 10.98 8.67 -4.51
CA PRO A 53 10.41 8.07 -5.71
C PRO A 53 10.55 6.55 -5.77
N ASP A 54 11.33 5.95 -4.86
CA ASP A 54 11.48 4.51 -4.73
C ASP A 54 10.56 3.89 -3.66
N GLN A 55 9.76 4.66 -2.94
CA GLN A 55 8.83 4.14 -1.92
C GLN A 55 7.36 4.34 -2.33
N ILE A 56 6.46 3.57 -1.74
CA ILE A 56 5.00 3.74 -1.85
C ILE A 56 4.60 4.87 -0.89
N VAL A 57 4.10 5.98 -1.42
CA VAL A 57 3.63 7.12 -0.61
C VAL A 57 2.11 7.11 -0.59
N GLY A 58 1.49 6.89 0.56
CA GLY A 58 0.05 6.70 0.62
C GLY A 58 -0.58 6.95 1.99
N PHE A 59 -1.89 6.78 2.03
CA PHE A 59 -2.74 7.27 3.12
C PHE A 59 -3.21 6.18 4.09
N VAL A 60 -3.00 4.90 3.74
CA VAL A 60 -3.56 3.76 4.49
C VAL A 60 -2.43 2.87 5.01
N PRO A 61 -1.90 3.14 6.22
CA PRO A 61 -0.85 2.33 6.82
C PRO A 61 -1.42 1.04 7.44
N ARG A 62 -0.66 -0.06 7.32
CA ARG A 62 -0.95 -1.37 7.92
C ARG A 62 0.34 -2.04 8.39
N LYS A 63 0.22 -3.09 9.19
CA LYS A 63 1.37 -3.80 9.73
C LYS A 63 1.20 -5.32 9.70
N HIS A 64 2.34 -6.01 9.62
CA HIS A 64 2.45 -7.37 10.09
C HIS A 64 2.82 -7.35 11.58
N VAL A 65 2.51 -8.41 12.31
CA VAL A 65 3.06 -8.72 13.65
C VAL A 65 3.48 -10.19 13.66
N SER A 66 4.49 -10.54 14.45
CA SER A 66 4.91 -11.95 14.61
C SER A 66 4.39 -12.51 15.92
N THR A 67 3.91 -13.75 15.90
CA THR A 67 3.75 -14.55 17.11
C THR A 67 5.12 -15.07 17.57
N SER A 68 5.18 -15.61 18.79
CA SER A 68 6.37 -16.30 19.32
C SER A 68 6.75 -17.55 18.53
N SER A 69 5.82 -18.13 17.77
CA SER A 69 6.04 -19.28 16.89
C SER A 69 6.56 -18.91 15.50
N GLY A 70 6.82 -17.63 15.23
CA GLY A 70 7.30 -17.15 13.93
C GLY A 70 6.21 -17.07 12.84
N ILE A 71 4.93 -17.15 13.23
CA ILE A 71 3.80 -16.97 12.32
C ILE A 71 3.45 -15.48 12.29
N TYR A 72 3.20 -14.95 11.10
CA TYR A 72 2.86 -13.55 10.92
C TYR A 72 1.35 -13.32 10.83
N SER A 73 0.86 -12.24 11.42
CA SER A 73 -0.53 -11.79 11.32
C SER A 73 -0.61 -10.41 10.69
N TYR A 74 -1.63 -10.17 9.89
CA TYR A 74 -1.94 -8.88 9.28
C TYR A 74 -2.88 -8.07 10.19
N GLY A 75 -2.67 -6.75 10.30
CA GLY A 75 -3.63 -5.84 10.92
C GLY A 75 -3.21 -4.37 10.87
N GLY A 76 -3.92 -3.56 11.64
CA GLY A 76 -3.70 -2.13 11.82
C GLY A 76 -3.27 -1.78 13.24
N PHE A 77 -3.72 -0.62 13.71
CA PHE A 77 -3.35 -0.07 15.01
C PHE A 77 -3.96 -0.84 16.19
N GLU A 78 -4.99 -1.65 15.94
CA GLU A 78 -5.66 -2.50 16.93
C GLU A 78 -4.78 -3.66 17.43
N LEU A 79 -3.79 -4.07 16.65
CA LEU A 79 -2.83 -5.09 17.08
C LEU A 79 -1.73 -4.47 17.94
N GLN A 80 -1.18 -5.25 18.88
CA GLN A 80 -0.09 -4.78 19.73
C GLN A 80 1.13 -4.36 18.89
N THR A 81 1.80 -3.28 19.32
CA THR A 81 2.99 -2.77 18.62
C THR A 81 4.08 -3.85 18.59
N PRO A 82 4.67 -4.16 17.42
CA PRO A 82 5.71 -5.17 17.31
C PRO A 82 7.09 -4.65 17.76
N GLY A 83 7.24 -3.33 17.94
CA GLY A 83 8.49 -2.69 18.32
C GLY A 83 8.65 -2.44 19.82
N LEU A 84 9.89 -2.24 20.26
CA LEU A 84 10.19 -1.74 21.60
C LEU A 84 10.06 -0.20 21.61
N GLY A 85 9.23 0.33 22.50
CA GLY A 85 9.10 1.78 22.73
C GLY A 85 7.66 2.30 22.70
N ASN A 86 7.54 3.63 22.63
CA ASN A 86 6.26 4.31 22.57
C ASN A 86 5.76 4.43 21.12
N GLY A 87 4.44 4.47 20.96
CA GLY A 87 3.78 4.63 19.66
C GLY A 87 3.60 3.32 18.90
N ASP A 88 3.02 3.44 17.71
CA ASP A 88 2.77 2.30 16.83
C ASP A 88 3.69 2.33 15.60
N GLN A 89 3.79 1.19 14.92
CA GLN A 89 4.56 1.02 13.70
C GLN A 89 3.68 0.50 12.56
N TYR A 90 4.02 0.88 11.35
CA TYR A 90 3.49 0.27 10.13
C TYR A 90 4.64 -0.35 9.33
N SER A 91 4.34 -1.36 8.54
CA SER A 91 5.32 -2.01 7.65
C SER A 91 4.81 -2.12 6.21
N MET A 92 3.59 -1.66 5.97
CA MET A 92 2.96 -1.62 4.66
C MET A 92 2.17 -0.32 4.51
N VAL A 93 2.08 0.16 3.27
CA VAL A 93 1.14 1.19 2.83
C VAL A 93 0.31 0.59 1.71
N LEU A 94 -1.02 0.56 1.85
CA LEU A 94 -1.89 -0.09 0.86
C LEU A 94 -1.89 0.72 -0.44
N ILE A 95 -1.82 0.02 -1.58
CA ILE A 95 -1.64 0.66 -2.88
C ILE A 95 -2.91 1.35 -3.39
N GLY A 96 -4.10 0.91 -2.95
CA GLY A 96 -5.43 1.46 -3.29
C GLY A 96 -5.71 2.89 -2.82
N ALA A 97 -4.72 3.57 -2.24
CA ALA A 97 -4.74 5.01 -1.99
C ALA A 97 -3.30 5.54 -1.90
N SER A 98 -2.55 5.45 -3.01
CA SER A 98 -1.12 5.75 -2.99
C SER A 98 -0.52 6.20 -4.32
N PHE A 99 0.64 6.85 -4.22
CA PHE A 99 1.58 7.09 -5.30
C PHE A 99 2.75 6.10 -5.22
N PHE A 100 3.14 5.51 -6.34
CA PHE A 100 4.35 4.69 -6.44
C PHE A 100 4.97 4.78 -7.84
N ASN A 101 6.19 4.28 -7.99
CA ASN A 101 6.88 4.35 -9.28
C ASN A 101 6.30 3.39 -10.31
N SER A 102 6.07 3.84 -11.55
CA SER A 102 5.53 3.01 -12.64
C SER A 102 6.40 1.78 -12.94
N LYS A 103 7.72 1.84 -12.71
CA LYS A 103 8.62 0.67 -12.83
C LYS A 103 8.20 -0.51 -11.95
N TYR A 104 7.45 -0.26 -10.87
CA TYR A 104 6.97 -1.32 -10.01
C TYR A 104 5.91 -2.19 -10.66
N LEU A 105 5.19 -1.69 -11.67
CA LEU A 105 4.27 -2.51 -12.46
C LEU A 105 5.04 -3.55 -13.29
N ASP A 106 6.12 -3.13 -13.96
CA ASP A 106 7.00 -4.05 -14.70
C ASP A 106 7.73 -5.04 -13.78
N LEU A 107 8.22 -4.57 -12.63
CA LEU A 107 8.85 -5.44 -11.64
C LEU A 107 7.85 -6.44 -11.06
N PHE A 108 6.58 -6.04 -10.90
CA PHE A 108 5.53 -6.91 -10.41
C PHE A 108 5.27 -8.06 -11.39
N GLN A 109 5.20 -7.77 -12.70
CA GLN A 109 5.08 -8.80 -13.73
C GLN A 109 6.20 -9.83 -13.68
N ARG A 110 7.41 -9.43 -13.27
CA ARG A 110 8.59 -10.29 -13.16
C ARG A 110 8.70 -11.05 -11.83
N GLN A 111 7.72 -10.93 -10.93
CA GLN A 111 7.72 -11.71 -9.69
C GLN A 111 7.53 -13.21 -9.97
N PRO A 112 7.94 -14.10 -9.03
CA PRO A 112 7.75 -15.54 -9.18
C PRO A 112 6.29 -15.89 -9.49
N ALA A 113 6.05 -16.86 -10.37
CA ALA A 113 4.70 -17.29 -10.75
C ALA A 113 3.81 -17.65 -9.54
N ALA A 114 4.41 -18.13 -8.45
CA ALA A 114 3.70 -18.41 -7.20
C ALA A 114 3.08 -17.17 -6.53
N VAL A 115 3.63 -15.97 -6.76
CA VAL A 115 3.06 -14.71 -6.27
C VAL A 115 1.78 -14.39 -7.04
N HIS A 116 1.83 -14.46 -8.37
CA HIS A 116 0.67 -14.25 -9.24
C HIS A 116 -0.43 -15.27 -8.94
N ALA A 117 -0.06 -16.55 -8.80
CA ALA A 117 -1.00 -17.62 -8.45
C ALA A 117 -1.67 -17.38 -7.09
N LEU A 118 -0.93 -16.90 -6.08
CA LEU A 118 -1.49 -16.56 -4.77
C LEU A 118 -2.53 -15.43 -4.86
N ILE A 119 -2.24 -14.38 -5.63
CA ILE A 119 -3.17 -13.26 -5.82
C ILE A 119 -4.41 -13.72 -6.58
N ASP A 120 -4.23 -14.50 -7.65
CA ASP A 120 -5.35 -15.02 -8.44
C ASP A 120 -6.23 -15.99 -7.62
N GLU A 121 -5.62 -16.87 -6.81
CA GLU A 121 -6.33 -17.78 -5.89
C GLU A 121 -7.13 -17.01 -4.84
N THR A 122 -6.56 -15.92 -4.31
CA THR A 122 -7.15 -15.20 -3.18
C THR A 122 -8.09 -14.07 -3.61
N GLN A 123 -7.90 -13.53 -4.82
CA GLN A 123 -8.49 -12.27 -5.26
C GLN A 123 -8.32 -11.17 -4.18
N ASN A 124 -7.10 -11.10 -3.63
CA ASN A 124 -6.69 -10.26 -2.49
C ASN A 124 -5.15 -10.13 -2.48
N CYS A 125 -4.62 -9.35 -1.54
CA CYS A 125 -3.19 -9.34 -1.16
C CYS A 125 -2.20 -8.87 -2.23
N ASP A 126 -2.65 -8.34 -3.35
CA ASP A 126 -1.84 -7.69 -4.37
C ASP A 126 -1.05 -6.50 -3.77
N ASP A 127 -1.68 -5.74 -2.88
CA ASP A 127 -1.04 -4.69 -2.09
C ASP A 127 0.07 -5.21 -1.16
N ILE A 128 -0.13 -6.34 -0.48
CA ILE A 128 0.88 -7.00 0.35
C ILE A 128 2.06 -7.46 -0.51
N ALA A 129 1.79 -8.09 -1.66
CA ALA A 129 2.82 -8.55 -2.59
C ALA A 129 3.65 -7.37 -3.13
N MET A 130 3.01 -6.25 -3.49
CA MET A 130 3.68 -5.01 -3.88
C MET A 130 4.60 -4.49 -2.77
N ASN A 131 4.12 -4.44 -1.52
CA ASN A 131 4.94 -3.99 -0.39
C ASN A 131 6.17 -4.90 -0.16
N PHE A 132 6.01 -6.22 -0.25
CA PHE A 132 7.13 -7.17 -0.19
C PHE A 132 8.17 -6.90 -1.27
N MET A 133 7.71 -6.76 -2.52
CA MET A 133 8.57 -6.50 -3.67
C MET A 133 9.33 -5.18 -3.53
N VAL A 134 8.64 -4.09 -3.16
CA VAL A 134 9.27 -2.75 -3.02
C VAL A 134 10.33 -2.76 -1.92
N THR A 135 10.05 -3.34 -0.75
CA THR A 135 11.05 -3.45 0.31
C THR A 135 12.24 -4.31 -0.11
N LYS A 136 12.01 -5.43 -0.79
CA LYS A 136 13.10 -6.29 -1.28
C LYS A 136 13.97 -5.58 -2.33
N HIS A 137 13.36 -4.78 -3.20
CA HIS A 137 14.06 -4.01 -4.23
C HIS A 137 14.90 -2.87 -3.66
N THR A 138 14.40 -2.17 -2.64
CA THR A 138 15.01 -0.94 -2.11
C THR A 138 15.87 -1.14 -0.86
N GLY A 139 15.61 -2.20 -0.10
CA GLY A 139 16.18 -2.38 1.24
C GLY A 139 15.64 -1.41 2.30
N LYS A 140 14.61 -0.61 1.98
CA LYS A 140 13.96 0.39 2.86
C LYS A 140 12.58 -0.11 3.34
N SER A 141 11.90 0.65 4.20
CA SER A 141 10.46 0.44 4.39
C SER A 141 9.75 0.58 3.05
N SER A 142 8.74 -0.26 2.79
CA SER A 142 8.06 -0.27 1.49
C SER A 142 7.41 1.06 1.17
N GLY A 143 6.89 1.74 2.21
CA GLY A 143 6.18 2.99 2.05
C GLY A 143 6.38 4.02 3.15
N ILE A 144 5.86 5.21 2.86
CA ILE A 144 5.80 6.38 3.73
C ILE A 144 4.33 6.72 3.95
N PHE A 145 3.94 6.82 5.22
CA PHE A 145 2.58 7.21 5.58
C PHE A 145 2.43 8.73 5.54
N VAL A 146 1.53 9.21 4.68
CA VAL A 146 1.05 10.59 4.68
C VAL A 146 -0.33 10.61 5.32
N LYS A 147 -0.49 11.35 6.42
CA LYS A 147 -1.78 11.49 7.10
C LYS A 147 -2.72 12.34 6.23
N PRO A 148 -3.84 11.79 5.71
CA PRO A 148 -4.78 12.57 4.92
C PRO A 148 -5.51 13.58 5.81
N VAL A 149 -5.78 14.77 5.27
CA VAL A 149 -6.64 15.78 5.87
C VAL A 149 -8.10 15.51 5.52
N ASN A 150 -8.38 15.12 4.28
CA ASN A 150 -9.72 14.83 3.78
C ASN A 150 -9.68 13.66 2.78
N MET A 151 -9.94 12.46 3.30
CA MET A 151 -10.12 11.24 2.54
C MET A 151 -11.39 10.54 3.03
N VAL A 152 -12.30 10.20 2.12
CA VAL A 152 -13.62 9.64 2.41
C VAL A 152 -13.78 8.32 1.68
N ASN A 153 -14.28 7.31 2.38
CA ASN A 153 -14.72 6.06 1.77
C ASN A 153 -16.23 6.17 1.45
N LEU A 154 -16.57 5.91 0.18
CA LEU A 154 -17.89 6.07 -0.42
C LEU A 154 -18.64 4.74 -0.56
N GLU A 155 -18.14 3.65 0.04
CA GLU A 155 -18.74 2.31 -0.11
C GLU A 155 -20.24 2.31 0.23
N LYS A 156 -20.64 3.05 1.28
CA LYS A 156 -22.04 3.18 1.71
C LYS A 156 -22.95 3.93 0.73
N GLU A 157 -22.37 4.66 -0.23
CA GLU A 157 -23.10 5.39 -1.26
C GLU A 157 -23.31 4.56 -2.53
N THR A 158 -22.66 3.38 -2.61
CA THR A 158 -22.81 2.45 -3.74
C THR A 158 -23.97 1.47 -3.50
N ASN A 159 -24.93 1.45 -4.44
CA ASN A 159 -26.03 0.48 -4.41
C ASN A 159 -25.59 -0.82 -5.11
N GLY A 160 -25.30 -1.88 -4.35
CA GLY A 160 -25.30 -3.25 -4.90
C GLY A 160 -24.19 -4.21 -4.45
N TYR A 161 -23.06 -3.73 -3.92
CA TYR A 161 -21.98 -4.60 -3.45
C TYR A 161 -21.36 -4.06 -2.15
N SER A 162 -21.34 -4.88 -1.09
CA SER A 162 -20.55 -4.57 0.12
C SER A 162 -19.07 -4.75 -0.20
N GLY A 163 -18.25 -3.78 0.15
CA GLY A 163 -16.81 -3.74 -0.09
C GLY A 163 -16.10 -5.02 0.30
N MET A 164 -15.02 -5.32 -0.42
CA MET A 164 -14.31 -6.60 -0.35
C MET A 164 -13.86 -7.02 1.06
N TRP A 165 -13.66 -6.03 1.93
CA TRP A 165 -13.19 -6.20 3.30
C TRP A 165 -14.26 -6.70 4.28
N HIS A 166 -15.54 -6.66 3.92
CA HIS A 166 -16.64 -7.23 4.73
C HIS A 166 -16.70 -8.76 4.69
N ARG A 167 -15.99 -9.41 3.75
CA ARG A 167 -15.88 -10.87 3.69
C ARG A 167 -15.25 -11.39 4.98
N ALA A 168 -15.89 -12.37 5.63
CA ALA A 168 -15.47 -12.86 6.95
C ALA A 168 -14.02 -13.36 6.95
N GLU A 169 -13.58 -13.90 5.82
CA GLU A 169 -12.23 -14.41 5.60
C GLU A 169 -11.20 -13.33 5.28
N HIS A 170 -11.58 -12.08 4.99
CA HIS A 170 -10.68 -11.07 4.40
C HIS A 170 -9.38 -10.86 5.21
N PHE A 171 -9.49 -10.62 6.51
CA PHE A 171 -8.32 -10.39 7.38
C PHE A 171 -7.51 -11.67 7.63
N LEU A 172 -8.18 -12.82 7.72
CA LEU A 172 -7.53 -14.13 7.86
C LEU A 172 -6.74 -14.46 6.59
N GLN A 173 -7.30 -14.18 5.42
CA GLN A 173 -6.69 -14.38 4.11
C GLN A 173 -5.47 -13.47 3.94
N ARG A 174 -5.52 -12.22 4.40
CA ARG A 174 -4.34 -11.33 4.39
C ARG A 174 -3.21 -11.84 5.29
N SER A 175 -3.53 -12.39 6.45
CA SER A 175 -2.53 -13.07 7.30
C SER A 175 -1.94 -14.32 6.61
N TYR A 176 -2.77 -15.11 5.94
CA TYR A 176 -2.34 -16.24 5.10
C TYR A 176 -1.37 -15.79 3.99
N CYS A 177 -1.70 -14.72 3.27
CA CYS A 177 -0.87 -14.17 2.20
C CYS A 177 0.52 -13.76 2.69
N ILE A 178 0.63 -13.09 3.85
CA ILE A 178 1.93 -12.72 4.41
C ILE A 178 2.81 -13.96 4.61
N ASN A 179 2.28 -15.01 5.23
CA ASN A 179 3.06 -16.22 5.48
C ASN A 179 3.41 -16.97 4.19
N LYS A 180 2.51 -17.01 3.20
CA LYS A 180 2.80 -17.57 1.87
C LYS A 180 3.90 -16.79 1.15
N LEU A 181 3.85 -15.46 1.19
CA LEU A 181 4.87 -14.61 0.59
C LEU A 181 6.23 -14.77 1.30
N VAL A 182 6.25 -14.92 2.63
CA VAL A 182 7.48 -15.25 3.37
C VAL A 182 8.10 -16.54 2.85
N ASN A 183 7.29 -17.58 2.61
CA ASN A 183 7.79 -18.84 2.04
C ASN A 183 8.28 -18.66 0.60
N ILE A 184 7.53 -17.96 -0.26
CA ILE A 184 7.90 -17.73 -1.66
C ILE A 184 9.21 -16.92 -1.76
N TYR A 185 9.40 -15.92 -0.90
CA TYR A 185 10.59 -15.06 -0.92
C TYR A 185 11.72 -15.51 0.01
N ALA A 186 11.55 -16.64 0.70
CA ALA A 186 12.49 -17.21 1.66
C ALA A 186 12.87 -16.28 2.83
N GLY A 187 11.89 -15.52 3.34
CA GLY A 187 12.06 -14.64 4.50
C GLY A 187 11.06 -13.50 4.55
N MET A 188 11.01 -12.81 5.70
CA MET A 188 10.21 -11.59 5.89
C MET A 188 11.02 -10.36 5.47
N PRO A 189 10.74 -9.73 4.30
CA PRO A 189 11.49 -8.56 3.88
C PRO A 189 10.98 -7.29 4.56
N LEU A 190 9.69 -7.22 4.93
CA LEU A 190 9.02 -6.00 5.37
C LEU A 190 9.74 -5.34 6.55
N LYS A 191 9.94 -4.03 6.46
CA LYS A 191 10.60 -3.22 7.49
C LYS A 191 9.61 -2.24 8.10
N TYR A 192 9.61 -2.19 9.43
CA TYR A 192 8.78 -1.24 10.18
C TYR A 192 9.26 0.21 10.01
N SER A 193 8.31 1.14 10.05
CA SER A 193 8.48 2.58 10.14
C SER A 193 7.44 3.13 11.10
N ASN A 194 7.76 4.24 11.75
CA ASN A 194 6.82 5.04 12.54
C ASN A 194 6.72 6.49 12.03
N ILE A 195 7.28 6.77 10.84
CA ILE A 195 7.23 8.11 10.22
C ILE A 195 5.80 8.37 9.74
N MET A 196 5.18 9.42 10.29
CA MET A 196 3.94 9.98 9.79
C MET A 196 4.22 11.39 9.28
N ILE A 197 3.96 11.64 8.00
CA ILE A 197 4.13 12.95 7.38
C ILE A 197 2.80 13.69 7.37
N SER A 198 2.82 14.97 7.72
CA SER A 198 1.69 15.89 7.60
C SER A 198 2.17 17.19 6.97
N GLN A 199 1.28 17.90 6.28
CA GLN A 199 1.63 19.16 5.64
C GLN A 199 1.76 20.25 6.71
N PHE A 200 2.96 20.82 6.84
CA PHE A 200 3.19 21.92 7.78
C PHE A 200 2.29 23.11 7.45
N GLY A 201 1.50 23.57 8.42
CA GLY A 201 0.58 24.70 8.25
C GLY A 201 -0.74 24.36 7.56
N PHE A 202 -1.03 23.08 7.32
CA PHE A 202 -2.31 22.63 6.77
C PHE A 202 -2.87 21.43 7.55
N PRO A 203 -3.95 21.61 8.34
CA PRO A 203 -4.66 22.88 8.59
C PRO A 203 -3.81 23.93 9.32
N TYR A 204 -4.29 25.19 9.33
CA TYR A 204 -3.58 26.30 9.96
C TYR A 204 -3.17 25.98 11.42
N ALA A 205 -1.93 26.32 11.76
CA ALA A 205 -1.34 26.14 13.10
C ALA A 205 -1.23 24.69 13.62
N ASN A 206 -1.25 23.67 12.76
CA ASN A 206 -1.10 22.25 13.16
C ASN A 206 0.27 21.85 13.77
N HIS A 207 1.21 22.78 13.90
CA HIS A 207 2.55 22.57 14.46
C HIS A 207 2.69 23.10 15.90
N LYS A 208 1.66 23.75 16.42
CA LYS A 208 1.60 24.27 17.79
C LYS A 208 0.77 23.33 18.65
#